data_AF-A0A2X3M430-F1
#
_entry.id   AF-A0A2X3M430-F1
#
_cell.length_a   1.000
_cell.length_b   1.000
_cell.length_c   1.000
_cell.angle_alpha   90.00
_cell.angle_beta   90.00
_cell.angle_gamma   90.00
#
_symmetry.space_group_name_H-M   'P 1'
#
loop_
_entity.id
_entity.type
_entity.pdbx_description
1 polymer ?
#
loop_
_entity_poly.entity_id
_entity_poly.type
_entity_poly.pdbx_seq_one_letter_code
_entity_poly.pdbx_strand_id
1 'polypeptide(L)'
;MLGTLIIPFTFTLLWLSVFGNSALYEIIHGGAAFAEEAMVHPERGFYSLLAQYPAFTFSASVATITGLLFYVTSADSGALVLGNFTSQLKDINSDAPGWLRVFWSVAIGLLTLGMLMTNGISALQNTTVIMGLPFSFVIFFVMAGVV
;
A
#
# COMPACT_ATOMS: atom_id res chain seq x y z
N MET A 1 3.12 17.64 -15.02
CA MET A 1 3.87 16.42 -15.39
C MET A 1 5.19 16.29 -14.64
N LEU A 2 6.11 17.27 -14.67
CA LEU A 2 7.37 17.16 -13.91
C LEU A 2 7.15 17.06 -12.40
N GLY A 3 6.31 17.92 -11.81
CA GLY A 3 6.03 17.88 -10.37
C GLY A 3 5.38 16.59 -9.89
N THR A 4 4.50 15.99 -10.71
CA THR A 4 3.82 14.72 -10.40
C THR A 4 4.75 13.51 -10.46
N LEU A 5 5.91 13.63 -11.14
CA LEU A 5 6.91 12.57 -11.24
C LEU A 5 8.04 12.76 -10.24
N ILE A 6 8.60 13.97 -10.14
CA ILE A 6 9.80 14.25 -9.33
C ILE A 6 9.51 14.11 -7.84
N ILE A 7 8.40 14.67 -7.34
CA ILE A 7 8.12 14.70 -5.91
C ILE A 7 7.95 13.27 -5.33
N PRO A 8 7.11 12.39 -5.90
CA PRO A 8 6.96 11.02 -5.39
C PRO A 8 8.24 10.19 -5.58
N PHE A 9 8.97 10.40 -6.68
CA PHE A 9 10.21 9.71 -6.96
C PHE A 9 11.29 10.03 -5.93
N THR A 10 11.55 11.31 -5.65
CA THR A 10 12.53 11.73 -4.65
C THR A 10 12.15 11.22 -3.26
N PHE A 11 10.88 11.25 -2.89
CA PHE A 11 10.42 10.68 -1.62
C PHE A 11 10.71 9.18 -1.54
N THR A 12 10.39 8.43 -2.58
CA THR A 12 10.62 6.98 -2.64
C THR A 12 12.11 6.65 -2.56
N LEU A 13 12.95 7.41 -3.27
CA LEU A 13 14.40 7.27 -3.19
C LEU A 13 14.92 7.53 -1.78
N LEU A 14 14.52 8.62 -1.14
CA LEU A 14 14.93 8.92 0.23
C LEU A 14 14.51 7.83 1.21
N TRP A 15 13.28 7.33 1.08
CA TRP A 15 12.76 6.24 1.91
C TRP A 15 13.59 4.97 1.76
N LEU A 16 13.82 4.53 0.52
CA LEU A 16 14.60 3.33 0.22
C LEU A 16 16.07 3.50 0.64
N SER A 17 16.66 4.67 0.44
CA SER A 17 18.04 4.94 0.85
C SER A 17 18.21 4.91 2.36
N VAL A 18 17.29 5.50 3.13
CA VAL A 18 17.40 5.50 4.60
C VAL A 18 17.14 4.10 5.16
N PHE A 19 15.97 3.53 4.94
CA PHE A 19 15.59 2.26 5.57
C PHE A 19 16.30 1.05 4.93
N GLY A 20 16.50 1.08 3.62
CA GLY A 20 17.22 0.01 2.91
C GLY A 20 18.69 -0.05 3.30
N ASN A 21 19.37 1.10 3.39
CA ASN A 21 20.76 1.12 3.86
C ASN A 21 20.87 0.73 5.33
N SER A 22 19.93 1.15 6.19
CA SER A 22 19.87 0.70 7.59
C SER A 22 19.70 -0.82 7.72
N ALA A 23 18.81 -1.42 6.92
CA ALA A 23 18.62 -2.87 6.92
C ALA A 23 19.86 -3.61 6.40
N LEU A 24 20.47 -3.13 5.31
CA LEU A 24 21.70 -3.71 4.77
C LEU A 24 22.87 -3.61 5.75
N TYR A 25 23.00 -2.47 6.44
CA TYR A 25 24.00 -2.27 7.47
C TYR A 25 23.90 -3.35 8.55
N GLU A 26 22.69 -3.60 9.07
CA GLU A 26 22.47 -4.63 10.09
C GLU A 26 22.86 -6.04 9.60
N ILE A 27 22.48 -6.38 8.36
CA ILE A 27 22.76 -7.70 7.78
C ILE A 27 24.27 -7.91 7.61
N ILE A 28 24.99 -6.91 7.09
CA ILE A 28 26.43 -7.00 6.84
C ILE A 28 27.24 -7.08 8.15
N HIS A 29 26.72 -6.52 9.25
CA HIS A 29 27.38 -6.56 10.57
C HIS A 29 27.01 -7.79 11.41
N GLY A 30 26.47 -8.84 10.79
CA GLY A 30 26.21 -10.12 11.44
C GLY A 30 24.75 -10.39 11.80
N GLY A 31 23.81 -9.54 11.37
CA GLY A 31 22.36 -9.70 11.55
C GLY A 31 21.73 -10.79 10.69
N ALA A 32 22.30 -12.00 10.65
CA ALA A 32 21.77 -13.11 9.84
C ALA A 32 20.37 -13.54 10.28
N ALA A 33 20.11 -13.55 11.59
CA ALA A 33 18.77 -13.85 12.14
C ALA A 33 17.73 -12.78 11.76
N PHE A 34 18.13 -11.51 11.69
CA PHE A 34 17.26 -10.44 11.18
C PHE A 34 16.95 -10.63 9.69
N ALA A 35 17.96 -11.00 8.88
CA ALA A 35 17.78 -11.27 7.46
C ALA A 35 16.79 -12.43 7.23
N GLU A 36 16.93 -13.51 7.98
CA GLU A 36 16.05 -14.67 7.90
C GLU A 36 14.60 -14.33 8.32
N GLU A 37 14.42 -13.65 9.45
CA GLU A 37 13.09 -13.20 9.91
C GLU A 37 12.44 -12.27 8.89
N ALA A 38 13.19 -11.33 8.29
CA ALA A 38 12.66 -10.42 7.28
C ALA A 38 12.26 -11.13 5.97
N MET A 39 12.88 -12.27 5.65
CA MET A 39 12.54 -13.09 4.49
C MET A 39 11.34 -14.00 4.74
N VAL A 40 11.26 -14.60 5.93
CA VAL A 40 10.18 -15.54 6.31
C VAL A 40 8.91 -14.79 6.70
N HIS A 41 9.06 -13.66 7.40
CA HIS A 41 7.98 -12.82 7.92
C HIS A 41 8.15 -11.37 7.42
N PRO A 42 7.93 -11.10 6.12
CA PRO A 42 8.09 -9.77 5.55
C PRO A 42 7.21 -8.70 6.22
N GLU A 43 6.05 -9.08 6.77
CA GLU A 43 5.18 -8.22 7.56
C GLU A 43 5.85 -7.67 8.84
N ARG A 44 6.84 -8.38 9.39
CA ARG A 44 7.58 -7.98 10.59
C ARG A 44 8.86 -7.21 10.27
N GLY A 45 9.42 -7.37 9.07
CA GLY A 45 10.75 -6.88 8.73
C GLY A 45 10.98 -5.40 9.06
N PHE A 46 10.00 -4.53 8.82
CA PHE A 46 10.09 -3.11 9.17
C PHE A 46 10.15 -2.86 10.68
N TYR A 47 9.33 -3.56 11.47
CA TYR A 47 9.33 -3.45 12.93
C TYR A 47 10.57 -4.09 13.54
N SER A 48 11.04 -5.21 12.99
CA SER A 48 12.30 -5.84 13.39
C SER A 48 13.49 -4.90 13.15
N LEU A 49 13.48 -4.13 12.07
CA LEU A 49 14.49 -3.09 11.83
C LEU A 49 14.41 -1.97 12.87
N LEU A 50 13.21 -1.47 13.18
CA LEU A 50 13.02 -0.46 14.22
C LEU A 50 13.47 -0.92 15.60
N ALA A 51 13.36 -2.23 15.89
CA ALA A 51 13.77 -2.81 17.16
C ALA A 51 15.29 -2.76 17.38
N GLN A 52 16.09 -2.59 16.33
CA GLN A 52 17.54 -2.40 16.42
C GLN A 52 17.94 -1.00 16.89
N TYR A 53 17.00 -0.05 16.91
CA TYR A 53 17.26 1.33 17.29
C TYR A 53 16.65 1.67 18.66
N PRO A 54 17.25 2.63 19.40
CA PRO A 54 16.67 3.07 20.67
C PRO A 54 15.27 3.66 20.46
N ALA A 55 14.45 3.60 21.51
CA ALA A 55 13.06 4.07 21.52
C ALA A 55 12.10 3.32 20.57
N PHE A 56 12.31 2.01 20.37
CA PHE A 56 11.44 1.13 19.58
C PHE A 56 9.95 1.33 19.85
N THR A 57 9.52 1.36 21.12
CA THR A 57 8.08 1.51 21.45
C THR A 57 7.51 2.82 20.89
N PHE A 58 8.27 3.91 20.92
CA PHE A 58 7.83 5.19 20.38
C PHE A 58 7.79 5.15 18.84
N SER A 59 8.88 4.71 18.19
CA SER A 59 8.97 4.67 16.72
C SER A 59 7.96 3.69 16.11
N ALA A 60 7.79 2.51 16.70
CA ALA A 60 6.80 1.51 16.29
C ALA A 60 5.36 2.00 16.50
N SER A 61 5.08 2.76 17.56
CA SER A 61 3.76 3.35 17.77
C SER A 61 3.44 4.40 16.71
N VAL A 62 4.39 5.30 16.42
CA VAL A 62 4.23 6.31 15.37
C VAL A 62 4.04 5.65 14.00
N ALA A 63 4.84 4.63 13.69
CA ALA A 63 4.71 3.87 12.44
C ALA A 63 3.34 3.19 12.32
N THR A 64 2.88 2.53 13.38
CA THR A 64 1.57 1.86 13.41
C THR A 64 0.44 2.86 13.18
N ILE A 65 0.44 4.00 13.88
CA ILE A 65 -0.58 5.05 13.72
C ILE A 65 -0.55 5.62 12.30
N THR A 66 0.63 5.91 11.77
CA THR A 66 0.81 6.45 10.42
C THR A 66 0.31 5.47 9.36
N GLY A 67 0.66 4.18 9.49
CA GLY A 67 0.20 3.12 8.60
C GLY A 67 -1.33 2.97 8.65
N LEU A 68 -1.93 3.05 9.83
CA LEU A 68 -3.38 3.01 10.00
C LEU A 68 -4.06 4.21 9.34
N LEU A 69 -3.54 5.42 9.50
CA LEU A 69 -4.07 6.62 8.84
C LEU A 69 -3.97 6.52 7.32
N PHE A 70 -2.85 6.04 6.78
CA PHE A 70 -2.70 5.81 5.35
C PHE A 70 -3.68 4.75 4.84
N TYR A 71 -3.85 3.65 5.58
CA TYR A 71 -4.82 2.62 5.22
C TYR A 71 -6.24 3.18 5.16
N VAL A 72 -6.70 3.88 6.22
CA VAL A 72 -8.05 4.44 6.29
C VAL A 72 -8.28 5.45 5.16
N THR A 73 -7.34 6.37 4.94
CA THR A 73 -7.46 7.40 3.88
C THR A 73 -7.47 6.78 2.48
N SER A 74 -6.66 5.74 2.26
CA SER A 74 -6.58 5.04 0.97
C SER A 74 -7.83 4.19 0.70
N ALA A 75 -8.32 3.46 1.71
CA ALA A 75 -9.54 2.66 1.62
C ALA A 75 -10.77 3.54 1.36
N ASP A 76 -10.81 4.70 2.00
CA ASP A 76 -11.86 5.70 1.82
C ASP A 76 -11.86 6.28 0.40
N SER A 77 -10.68 6.69 -0.10
CA SER A 77 -10.51 7.18 -1.48
C SER A 77 -10.86 6.10 -2.51
N GLY A 78 -10.47 4.85 -2.26
CA GLY A 78 -10.80 3.70 -3.12
C GLY A 78 -12.29 3.40 -3.16
N ALA A 79 -12.96 3.42 -2.01
CA ALA A 79 -14.41 3.21 -1.92
C ALA A 79 -15.20 4.31 -2.65
N LEU A 80 -14.72 5.55 -2.62
CA LEU A 80 -15.30 6.65 -3.40
C LEU A 80 -15.20 6.40 -4.91
N VAL A 81 -14.02 6.01 -5.41
CA VAL A 81 -13.81 5.71 -6.84
C VAL A 81 -14.69 4.53 -7.29
N LEU A 82 -14.77 3.47 -6.48
CA LEU A 82 -15.66 2.34 -6.78
C LEU A 82 -17.13 2.75 -6.76
N GLY A 83 -17.54 3.61 -5.83
CA GLY A 83 -18.87 4.18 -5.80
C GLY A 83 -19.19 4.96 -7.09
N ASN A 84 -18.24 5.76 -7.57
CA ASN A 84 -18.41 6.53 -8.81
C ASN A 84 -18.51 5.62 -10.04
N PHE A 85 -17.78 4.50 -10.09
CA PHE A 85 -17.89 3.52 -11.18
C PHE A 85 -19.14 2.65 -11.14
N THR A 86 -19.79 2.52 -9.98
CA THR A 86 -20.94 1.61 -9.77
C THR A 86 -22.27 2.35 -9.60
N SER A 87 -22.28 3.66 -9.83
CA SER A 87 -23.51 4.47 -9.81
C SER A 87 -23.65 5.33 -11.05
N GLN A 88 -24.88 5.71 -11.39
CA GLN A 88 -25.11 6.83 -12.31
C GLN A 88 -24.96 8.12 -11.53
N LEU A 89 -23.90 8.85 -11.86
CA LEU A 89 -23.63 10.17 -11.30
C LEU A 89 -24.62 11.16 -11.91
N LYS A 90 -25.20 12.00 -11.05
CA LYS A 90 -26.17 13.03 -11.48
C LYS A 90 -25.52 14.14 -12.30
N ASP A 91 -24.24 14.42 -12.02
CA ASP A 91 -23.39 15.40 -12.71
C ASP A 91 -21.91 14.98 -12.55
N ILE A 92 -21.02 15.47 -13.41
CA ILE A 92 -19.57 15.23 -13.39
C ILE A 92 -18.89 15.72 -12.11
N ASN A 93 -19.52 16.65 -11.38
CA ASN A 93 -19.04 17.15 -10.09
C ASN A 93 -19.73 16.50 -8.88
N SER A 94 -20.63 15.54 -9.10
CA SER A 94 -21.32 14.85 -8.01
C SER A 94 -20.54 13.60 -7.62
N ASP A 95 -20.37 13.38 -6.32
CA ASP A 95 -19.86 12.11 -5.80
C ASP A 95 -20.99 11.07 -5.69
N ALA A 96 -20.60 9.80 -5.71
CA ALA A 96 -21.50 8.69 -5.46
C ALA A 96 -22.21 8.81 -4.09
N PRO A 97 -23.44 8.29 -3.95
CA PRO A 97 -24.17 8.32 -2.70
C PRO A 97 -23.37 7.71 -1.53
N GLY A 98 -23.42 8.35 -0.36
CA GLY A 98 -22.64 7.93 0.81
C GLY A 98 -22.86 6.48 1.25
N TRP A 99 -24.06 5.92 1.04
CA TRP A 99 -24.32 4.50 1.34
C TRP A 99 -23.48 3.55 0.48
N LEU A 100 -23.22 3.91 -0.77
CA LEU A 100 -22.45 3.11 -1.72
C LEU A 100 -20.96 3.13 -1.36
N ARG A 101 -20.46 4.28 -0.86
CA ARG A 101 -19.13 4.40 -0.26
C ARG A 101 -19.00 3.49 0.95
N VAL A 102 -19.98 3.50 1.88
CA VAL A 102 -19.97 2.59 3.04
C VAL A 102 -19.98 1.12 2.60
N PHE A 103 -20.81 0.76 1.63
CA PHE A 103 -20.84 -0.59 1.07
C PHE A 103 -19.46 -1.02 0.54
N TRP A 104 -18.81 -0.18 -0.28
CA TRP A 104 -17.50 -0.49 -0.84
C TRP A 104 -16.38 -0.49 0.22
N SER A 105 -16.43 0.41 1.21
CA SER A 105 -15.49 0.38 2.34
C SER A 105 -15.59 -0.93 3.14
N VAL A 106 -16.81 -1.41 3.41
CA VAL A 106 -17.02 -2.71 4.07
C VAL A 106 -16.55 -3.86 3.20
N ALA A 107 -16.84 -3.84 1.90
CA ALA A 107 -16.39 -4.86 0.96
C ALA A 107 -14.85 -4.96 0.90
N ILE A 108 -14.15 -3.83 0.83
CA ILE A 108 -12.67 -3.77 0.89
C ILE A 108 -12.16 -4.34 2.22
N GLY A 109 -12.80 -3.99 3.34
CA GLY A 109 -12.45 -4.53 4.66
C GLY A 109 -12.62 -6.04 4.75
N LEU A 110 -13.75 -6.57 4.28
CA LEU A 110 -14.01 -8.02 4.23
C LEU A 110 -13.01 -8.75 3.34
N LEU A 111 -12.68 -8.17 2.18
CA LEU A 111 -11.68 -8.73 1.27
C LEU A 111 -10.29 -8.72 1.91
N THR A 112 -9.93 -7.64 2.60
CA THR A 112 -8.68 -7.55 3.37
C THR A 112 -8.61 -8.64 4.44
N LEU A 113 -9.67 -8.83 5.22
CA LEU A 113 -9.76 -9.90 6.23
C LEU A 113 -9.65 -11.29 5.60
N GLY A 114 -10.35 -11.53 4.49
CA GLY A 114 -10.26 -12.80 3.75
C GLY A 114 -8.84 -13.10 3.27
N MET A 115 -8.12 -12.09 2.76
CA MET A 115 -6.72 -12.25 2.35
C MET A 115 -5.81 -12.56 3.54
N LEU A 116 -5.99 -11.87 4.67
CA LEU A 116 -5.21 -12.14 5.90
C LEU A 116 -5.42 -13.57 6.41
N MET A 117 -6.59 -14.16 6.23
CA MET A 117 -6.90 -15.53 6.65
C MET A 117 -6.33 -16.63 5.74
N THR A 118 -5.88 -16.29 4.53
CA THR A 118 -5.35 -17.28 3.57
C THR A 118 -3.84 -17.42 3.68
N ASN A 119 -3.10 -16.55 3.00
CA ASN A 119 -1.64 -16.51 2.99
C ASN A 119 -1.11 -15.07 3.16
N GLY A 120 -1.94 -14.15 3.65
CA GLY A 120 -1.56 -12.76 3.94
C GLY A 120 -0.91 -12.06 2.75
N ILE A 121 0.37 -11.70 2.90
CA ILE A 121 1.14 -10.95 1.90
C ILE A 121 1.28 -11.72 0.59
N SER A 122 1.54 -13.02 0.62
CA SER A 122 1.73 -13.82 -0.61
C SER A 122 0.44 -13.89 -1.43
N ALA A 123 -0.71 -14.02 -0.77
CA ALA A 123 -2.01 -13.95 -1.44
C ALA A 123 -2.22 -12.57 -2.09
N LEU A 124 -1.94 -11.49 -1.36
CA LEU A 124 -2.07 -10.13 -1.87
C LEU A 124 -1.16 -9.85 -3.07
N GLN A 125 0.10 -10.29 -3.03
CA GLN A 125 1.06 -10.14 -4.13
C GLN A 125 0.56 -10.85 -5.39
N ASN A 126 0.15 -12.12 -5.25
CA ASN A 126 -0.35 -12.91 -6.38
C ASN A 126 -1.61 -12.30 -6.99
N THR A 127 -2.59 -11.91 -6.17
CA THR A 127 -3.81 -11.25 -6.66
C THR A 127 -3.49 -9.94 -7.36
N THR A 128 -2.55 -9.15 -6.83
CA THR A 128 -2.14 -7.88 -7.44
C THR A 128 -1.53 -8.10 -8.82
N VAL A 129 -0.68 -9.11 -9.00
CA VAL A 129 -0.08 -9.45 -10.31
C VAL A 129 -1.16 -9.90 -11.29
N ILE A 130 -2.06 -10.79 -10.87
CA ILE A 130 -3.14 -11.33 -11.71
C ILE A 130 -4.09 -10.22 -12.17
N MET A 131 -4.44 -9.27 -11.29
CA MET A 131 -5.33 -8.15 -11.61
C MET A 131 -4.61 -7.02 -12.37
N GLY A 132 -3.31 -6.81 -12.11
CA GLY A 132 -2.53 -5.76 -12.75
C GLY A 132 -2.30 -6.02 -14.25
N LEU A 133 -2.12 -7.29 -14.63
CA LEU A 133 -1.91 -7.66 -16.04
C LEU A 133 -3.06 -7.24 -16.98
N PRO A 134 -4.33 -7.61 -16.76
CA PRO A 134 -5.43 -7.16 -17.62
C PRO A 134 -5.60 -5.64 -17.61
N PHE A 135 -5.41 -5.00 -16.45
CA PHE A 135 -5.53 -3.54 -16.33
C PHE A 135 -4.41 -2.81 -17.09
N SER A 136 -3.22 -3.40 -17.25
CA SER A 136 -2.15 -2.81 -18.05
C SER A 136 -2.57 -2.57 -19.51
N PHE A 137 -3.34 -3.50 -20.11
CA PHE A 137 -3.90 -3.32 -21.45
C PHE A 137 -4.90 -2.15 -21.50
N VAL A 138 -5.73 -1.98 -20.46
CA VAL A 138 -6.65 -0.84 -20.36
C VAL A 138 -5.86 0.47 -20.37
N ILE A 139 -4.75 0.55 -19.63
CA ILE A 139 -3.89 1.75 -19.62
C ILE A 139 -3.31 2.03 -21.02
N PHE A 140 -2.87 1.00 -21.76
CA PHE A 140 -2.42 1.19 -23.15
C PHE A 140 -3.51 1.77 -24.05
N PHE A 141 -4.75 1.30 -23.93
CA PHE A 141 -5.87 1.86 -24.69
C PHE A 141 -6.20 3.30 -24.28
N VAL A 142 -6.13 3.62 -22.98
CA VAL A 142 -6.31 5.00 -22.50
C VAL A 142 -5.23 5.91 -23.07
N MET A 143 -3.96 5.49 -23.05
CA MET A 143 -2.87 6.27 -23.66
C MET A 143 -3.09 6.50 -25.15
N ALA A 144 -3.49 5.47 -25.89
CA ALA A 144 -3.78 5.59 -27.32
C ALA A 144 -4.98 6.50 -27.61
N GLY A 145 -5.97 6.57 -26.72
CA GLY A 145 -7.16 7.41 -26.88
C GLY A 145 -6.99 8.87 -26.43
N VAL A 146 -5.94 9.19 -25.68
CA VAL A 146 -5.61 10.57 -25.25
C VAL A 146 -4.72 11.29 -26.27
N VAL A 147 -4.03 10.54 -27.15
CA VAL A 147 -3.28 11.07 -28.31
C VAL A 147 -4.24 11.39 -29.45
#